data_AF-A0A2A9P0L8-F1
#
_entry.id   AF-A0A2A9P0L8-F1
#
_cell.length_a   1.000
_cell.length_b   1.000
_cell.length_c   1.000
_cell.angle_alpha   90.00
_cell.angle_beta   90.00
_cell.angle_gamma   90.00
#
_symmetry.space_group_name_H-M   'P 1'
#
loop_
_entity.id
_entity.type
_entity.pdbx_description
1 polymer ?
#
loop_
_entity_poly.entity_id
_entity_poly.type
_entity_poly.pdbx_seq_one_letter_code
_entity_poly.pdbx_strand_id
1 'polypeptide(L)'
;MTSDTQPEIRPYVSGSPLHPPSQVLLQYPIVLAARQRHGYFLARESFSMFTMFSNPMMLFMVFGVVMMLATPYLIKNMDPESLKELKEQQTKMANMQNAIASGTRWITLWHEMSDSLTTPQLLYPTKPTRWIKANGGGTTGKSS
;
A
#
# COMPACT_ATOMS: atom_id res chain seq x y z
N MET A 1 9.65 -62.18 -34.76
CA MET A 1 8.18 -62.02 -34.72
C MET A 1 7.86 -61.07 -33.57
N THR A 2 7.86 -59.77 -33.82
CA THR A 2 7.58 -58.74 -32.80
C THR A 2 6.09 -58.39 -32.89
N SER A 3 5.29 -58.89 -31.95
CA SER A 3 3.89 -58.50 -31.82
C SER A 3 3.80 -57.02 -31.43
N ASP A 4 3.08 -56.26 -32.25
CA ASP A 4 2.81 -54.84 -32.16
C ASP A 4 1.81 -54.57 -31.01
N THR A 5 2.29 -54.57 -29.76
CA THR A 5 1.42 -54.44 -28.58
C THR A 5 1.14 -52.97 -28.30
N GLN A 6 -0.10 -52.52 -28.55
CA GLN A 6 -0.55 -51.16 -28.29
C GLN A 6 -0.37 -50.79 -26.80
N PRO A 7 0.20 -49.63 -26.45
CA PRO A 7 0.43 -49.26 -25.06
C PRO A 7 -0.88 -48.97 -24.32
N GLU A 8 -1.01 -49.51 -23.10
CA GLU A 8 -2.14 -49.26 -22.20
C GLU A 8 -1.96 -47.93 -21.45
N ILE A 9 -2.92 -47.00 -21.60
CA ILE A 9 -2.81 -45.64 -21.07
C ILE A 9 -3.91 -45.38 -20.04
N ARG A 10 -3.50 -45.01 -18.83
CA ARG A 10 -4.38 -44.72 -17.68
C ARG A 10 -4.25 -43.24 -17.28
N PRO A 11 -5.29 -42.40 -17.45
CA PRO A 11 -5.21 -40.99 -17.10
C PRO A 11 -5.36 -40.80 -15.59
N TYR A 12 -4.62 -39.83 -15.04
CA TYR A 12 -4.80 -39.36 -13.67
C TYR A 12 -5.22 -37.89 -13.71
N VAL A 13 -6.34 -37.58 -13.07
CA VAL A 13 -6.78 -36.20 -12.90
C VAL A 13 -6.05 -35.59 -11.72
N SER A 14 -5.72 -34.30 -11.82
CA SER A 14 -5.12 -33.57 -10.69
C SER A 14 -6.02 -33.72 -9.45
N GLY A 15 -5.47 -34.31 -8.37
CA GLY A 15 -6.19 -34.55 -7.12
C GLY A 15 -6.62 -36.01 -6.84
N SER A 16 -6.49 -36.95 -7.78
CA SER A 16 -6.73 -38.38 -7.47
C SER A 16 -5.50 -39.05 -6.84
N PRO A 17 -5.65 -39.93 -5.82
CA PRO A 17 -4.54 -40.72 -5.31
C PRO A 17 -4.01 -41.65 -6.41
N LEU A 18 -2.69 -41.80 -6.49
CA LEU A 18 -2.01 -42.66 -7.49
C LEU A 18 -2.31 -44.16 -7.30
N HIS A 19 -2.93 -44.52 -6.18
CA HIS A 19 -3.27 -45.87 -5.79
C HIS A 19 -4.70 -45.87 -5.23
N PRO A 20 -5.66 -46.67 -5.75
CA PRO A 20 -5.54 -47.67 -6.82
C PRO A 20 -5.41 -47.08 -8.24
N PRO A 21 -4.92 -47.85 -9.22
CA PRO A 21 -4.79 -47.39 -10.61
C PRO A 21 -6.14 -46.98 -11.19
N SER A 22 -6.16 -45.90 -12.00
CA SER A 22 -7.39 -45.44 -12.64
C SER A 22 -7.94 -46.52 -13.58
N GLN A 23 -9.25 -46.80 -13.47
CA GLN A 23 -9.92 -47.85 -14.25
C GLN A 23 -10.21 -47.43 -15.70
N VAL A 24 -10.00 -46.16 -16.02
CA VAL A 24 -10.26 -45.59 -17.34
C VAL A 24 -9.07 -45.91 -18.25
N LEU A 25 -9.31 -46.63 -19.34
CA LEU A 25 -8.31 -46.90 -20.37
C LEU A 25 -8.54 -45.96 -21.57
N LEU A 26 -7.48 -45.26 -21.97
CA LEU A 26 -7.48 -44.41 -23.16
C LEU A 26 -6.77 -45.12 -24.31
N GLN A 27 -7.34 -45.01 -25.51
CA GLN A 27 -6.72 -45.55 -26.72
C GLN A 27 -5.65 -44.60 -27.27
N TYR A 28 -4.57 -45.16 -27.79
CA TYR A 28 -3.52 -44.40 -28.46
C TYR A 28 -3.90 -44.13 -29.93
N PRO A 29 -3.64 -42.91 -30.47
CA PRO A 29 -3.02 -41.75 -29.84
C PRO A 29 -3.99 -40.88 -29.02
N ILE A 30 -3.47 -40.25 -27.97
CA ILE A 30 -4.26 -39.38 -27.09
C ILE A 30 -4.56 -38.06 -27.81
N VAL A 31 -5.85 -37.74 -27.99
CA VAL A 31 -6.28 -36.44 -28.52
C VAL A 31 -6.89 -35.62 -27.38
N LEU A 32 -6.26 -34.48 -27.07
CA LEU A 32 -6.75 -33.56 -26.05
C LEU A 32 -7.57 -32.45 -26.71
N ALA A 33 -8.87 -32.40 -26.41
CA ALA A 33 -9.74 -31.31 -26.83
C ALA A 33 -9.69 -30.16 -25.81
N ALA A 34 -9.69 -28.91 -26.29
CA ALA A 34 -9.79 -27.74 -25.44
C ALA A 34 -11.12 -27.75 -24.67
N ARG A 35 -11.08 -27.74 -23.33
CA ARG A 35 -12.27 -27.82 -22.49
C ARG A 35 -13.14 -26.56 -22.55
N GLN A 36 -12.52 -25.38 -22.43
CA GLN A 36 -13.22 -24.08 -22.45
C GLN A 36 -12.24 -22.91 -22.57
N ARG A 37 -12.72 -21.76 -23.08
CA ARG A 37 -11.98 -20.49 -23.09
C ARG A 37 -12.09 -19.83 -21.71
N HIS A 38 -10.97 -19.51 -21.09
CA HIS A 38 -10.92 -18.85 -19.79
C HIS A 38 -10.81 -17.33 -19.98
N GLY A 39 -11.66 -16.58 -19.29
CA GLY A 39 -11.62 -15.12 -19.27
C GLY A 39 -10.55 -14.62 -18.29
N TYR A 40 -9.36 -14.31 -18.80
CA TYR A 40 -8.26 -13.78 -17.98
C TYR A 40 -8.28 -12.25 -17.85
N PHE A 41 -9.21 -11.57 -18.54
CA PHE A 41 -9.27 -10.11 -18.57
C PHE A 41 -10.33 -9.58 -17.61
N LEU A 42 -9.91 -8.67 -16.73
CA LEU A 42 -10.80 -7.85 -15.93
C LEU A 42 -11.17 -6.60 -16.74
N ALA A 43 -12.46 -6.27 -16.78
CA ALA A 43 -12.92 -5.03 -17.39
C ALA A 43 -12.31 -3.84 -16.63
N ARG A 44 -11.77 -2.87 -17.38
CA ARG A 44 -11.20 -1.66 -16.78
C ARG A 44 -12.32 -0.83 -16.19
N GLU A 45 -12.17 -0.37 -14.95
CA GLU A 45 -13.11 0.58 -14.36
C GLU A 45 -13.16 1.84 -15.23
N SER A 46 -14.36 2.17 -15.72
CA SER A 46 -14.60 3.35 -16.53
C SER A 46 -14.52 4.60 -15.66
N PHE A 47 -13.83 5.64 -16.13
CA PHE A 47 -13.76 6.94 -15.45
C PHE A 47 -15.11 7.64 -15.48
N SER A 48 -15.96 7.32 -14.52
CA SER A 48 -17.22 8.02 -14.27
C SER A 48 -16.95 9.19 -13.33
N MET A 49 -17.24 10.41 -13.77
CA MET A 49 -17.14 11.62 -12.93
C MET A 49 -17.99 11.48 -11.66
N PHE A 50 -19.17 10.87 -11.76
CA PHE A 50 -20.04 10.61 -10.62
C PHE A 50 -19.40 9.64 -9.60
N THR A 51 -18.68 8.63 -10.09
CA THR A 51 -17.95 7.67 -9.25
C THR A 51 -16.74 8.32 -8.58
N MET A 52 -16.09 9.28 -9.25
CA MET A 52 -14.99 10.06 -8.68
C MET A 52 -15.46 10.94 -7.50
N PHE A 53 -16.63 11.56 -7.59
CA PHE A 53 -17.21 12.31 -6.47
C PHE A 53 -17.72 11.42 -5.33
N SER A 54 -18.05 10.17 -5.60
CA SER A 54 -18.43 9.18 -4.58
C SER A 54 -17.22 8.68 -3.75
N ASN A 55 -15.99 9.02 -4.17
CA ASN A 55 -14.79 8.68 -3.43
C ASN A 55 -14.56 9.70 -2.28
N PRO A 56 -14.52 9.24 -1.01
CA PRO A 56 -14.37 10.14 0.14
C PRO A 56 -13.10 10.98 0.07
N MET A 57 -12.03 10.49 -0.55
CA MET A 57 -10.77 11.24 -0.68
C MET A 57 -10.92 12.46 -1.59
N MET A 58 -11.65 12.34 -2.69
CA MET A 58 -11.87 13.46 -3.62
C MET A 58 -12.73 14.54 -2.98
N LEU A 59 -13.72 14.16 -2.17
CA LEU A 59 -14.61 15.12 -1.51
C LEU A 59 -13.85 15.99 -0.50
N PHE A 60 -12.97 15.39 0.31
CA PHE A 60 -12.13 16.15 1.24
C PHE A 60 -11.14 17.07 0.52
N MET A 61 -10.56 16.62 -0.59
CA MET A 61 -9.67 17.45 -1.40
C MET A 61 -10.40 18.69 -1.94
N VAL A 62 -11.57 18.49 -2.57
CA VAL A 62 -12.39 19.59 -3.11
C VAL A 62 -12.82 20.54 -1.99
N PHE A 63 -13.28 20.00 -0.86
CA PHE A 63 -13.66 20.80 0.31
C PHE A 63 -12.50 21.66 0.83
N GLY A 64 -11.30 21.08 0.95
CA GLY A 64 -10.11 21.80 1.39
C GLY A 64 -9.75 22.96 0.46
N VAL A 65 -9.79 22.74 -0.86
CA VAL A 65 -9.53 23.79 -1.86
C VAL A 65 -10.59 24.90 -1.77
N VAL A 66 -11.86 24.55 -1.63
CA VAL A 66 -12.95 25.54 -1.47
C VAL A 66 -12.73 26.39 -0.22
N MET A 67 -12.36 25.79 0.92
CA MET A 67 -12.08 26.53 2.15
C MET A 67 -10.87 27.47 2.02
N MET A 68 -9.83 27.07 1.29
CA MET A 68 -8.68 27.91 1.00
C MET A 68 -9.06 29.16 0.19
N LEU A 69 -10.06 29.07 -0.69
CA LEU A 69 -10.57 30.21 -1.46
C LEU A 69 -11.63 31.01 -0.70
N ALA A 70 -12.39 30.37 0.19
CA ALA A 70 -13.43 31.01 0.99
C ALA A 70 -12.86 31.90 2.12
N THR A 71 -11.78 31.46 2.77
CA THR A 71 -11.13 32.21 3.86
C THR A 71 -10.73 33.65 3.51
N PRO A 72 -10.06 33.96 2.38
CA PRO A 72 -9.76 35.34 2.03
C PRO A 72 -11.01 36.17 1.71
N TYR A 73 -12.11 35.54 1.28
CA TYR A 73 -13.38 36.23 1.05
C TYR A 73 -14.07 36.62 2.36
N LEU A 74 -14.01 35.76 3.37
CA LEU A 74 -14.55 36.04 4.71
C LEU A 74 -13.76 37.18 5.39
N ILE A 75 -12.44 37.14 5.34
CA ILE A 75 -11.55 38.15 5.96
C ILE A 75 -11.76 39.55 5.40
N LYS A 76 -12.09 39.69 4.11
CA LYS A 76 -12.34 40.99 3.46
C LYS A 76 -13.61 41.70 3.95
N ASN A 77 -14.57 40.94 4.47
CA ASN A 77 -15.87 41.46 4.91
C ASN A 77 -16.01 41.50 6.45
N MET A 78 -14.93 41.26 7.21
CA MET A 78 -14.95 41.21 8.68
C MET A 78 -14.39 42.49 9.31
N ASP A 79 -14.95 42.86 10.48
CA ASP A 79 -14.54 44.03 11.25
C ASP A 79 -13.13 43.89 11.88
N PRO A 80 -12.38 45.00 12.06
CA PRO A 80 -10.99 45.00 12.50
C PRO A 80 -10.75 44.43 13.91
N GLU A 81 -11.79 44.33 14.74
CA GLU A 81 -11.72 43.71 16.06
C GLU A 81 -11.64 42.17 15.94
N SER A 82 -12.55 41.59 15.16
CA SER A 82 -12.56 40.14 14.88
C SER A 82 -11.31 39.67 14.13
N LEU A 83 -10.67 40.53 13.34
CA LEU A 83 -9.40 40.25 12.68
C LEU A 83 -8.22 40.16 13.65
N LYS A 84 -8.23 40.89 14.76
CA LYS A 84 -7.16 40.80 15.77
C LYS A 84 -7.27 39.50 16.54
N GLU A 85 -8.48 39.14 16.94
CA GLU A 85 -8.74 37.88 17.63
C GLU A 85 -8.47 36.69 16.69
N LEU A 86 -8.86 36.79 15.41
CA LEU A 86 -8.45 35.83 14.39
C LEU A 86 -6.95 35.82 14.14
N LYS A 87 -6.21 36.93 14.23
CA LYS A 87 -4.75 36.93 14.08
C LYS A 87 -4.05 36.29 15.28
N GLU A 88 -4.53 36.50 16.49
CA GLU A 88 -4.04 35.82 17.70
C GLU A 88 -4.38 34.33 17.69
N GLN A 89 -5.58 33.99 17.23
CA GLN A 89 -5.94 32.60 16.98
C GLN A 89 -5.22 32.03 15.76
N GLN A 90 -4.93 32.82 14.72
CA GLN A 90 -4.15 32.42 13.54
C GLN A 90 -2.69 32.29 13.85
N THR A 91 -2.14 32.91 14.89
CA THR A 91 -0.74 32.70 15.29
C THR A 91 -0.61 31.42 16.12
N LYS A 92 -1.57 31.17 17.03
CA LYS A 92 -1.72 29.86 17.70
C LYS A 92 -2.05 28.75 16.71
N MET A 93 -2.96 29.04 15.79
CA MET A 93 -3.31 28.17 14.68
C MET A 93 -2.22 28.15 13.65
N ALA A 94 -1.32 29.13 13.46
CA ALA A 94 -0.22 29.09 12.49
C ALA A 94 0.86 28.11 12.93
N ASN A 95 1.12 28.04 14.23
CA ASN A 95 1.89 26.94 14.80
C ASN A 95 1.19 25.60 14.58
N MET A 96 -0.14 25.59 14.60
CA MET A 96 -0.96 24.45 14.16
C MET A 96 -1.17 24.38 12.64
N GLN A 97 -0.82 25.39 11.85
CA GLN A 97 -1.07 25.55 10.41
C GLN A 97 0.17 25.14 9.68
N ASN A 98 1.33 25.31 10.25
CA ASN A 98 2.47 24.44 9.99
C ASN A 98 2.09 22.96 10.20
N ALA A 99 1.11 22.65 11.06
CA ALA A 99 0.51 21.32 11.22
C ALA A 99 -0.83 21.07 10.47
N ILE A 100 -1.42 22.05 9.76
CA ILE A 100 -2.67 21.93 8.96
C ILE A 100 -2.37 22.10 7.46
N ALA A 101 -1.46 22.99 7.08
CA ALA A 101 -0.62 22.86 5.89
C ALA A 101 0.18 21.54 5.93
N SER A 102 0.41 20.97 7.13
CA SER A 102 0.60 19.53 7.27
C SER A 102 -0.71 18.76 7.07
N GLY A 103 -1.30 18.93 5.88
CA GLY A 103 -2.10 17.87 5.27
C GLY A 103 -1.29 16.57 5.22
N THR A 104 0.03 16.68 5.26
CA THR A 104 0.96 15.62 5.55
C THR A 104 0.65 14.85 6.83
N ARG A 105 0.04 15.35 7.91
CA ARG A 105 -0.11 14.54 9.13
C ARG A 105 -1.04 13.32 8.96
N TRP A 106 -2.13 13.46 8.21
CA TRP A 106 -3.00 12.32 7.87
C TRP A 106 -2.44 11.49 6.71
N ILE A 107 -1.71 12.10 5.76
CA ILE A 107 -1.00 11.40 4.68
C ILE A 107 0.15 10.55 5.24
N THR A 108 0.94 11.09 6.18
CA THR A 108 2.04 10.41 6.87
C THR A 108 1.50 9.36 7.82
N LEU A 109 0.39 9.62 8.51
CA LEU A 109 -0.28 8.60 9.34
C LEU A 109 -0.81 7.44 8.49
N TRP A 110 -1.39 7.72 7.31
CA TRP A 110 -1.81 6.67 6.38
C TRP A 110 -0.62 5.88 5.82
N HIS A 111 0.49 6.55 5.49
CA HIS A 111 1.74 5.91 5.09
C HIS A 111 2.31 5.02 6.20
N GLU A 112 2.40 5.56 7.43
CA GLU A 112 2.89 4.85 8.62
C GLU A 112 1.99 3.66 8.98
N MET A 113 0.67 3.81 8.83
CA MET A 113 -0.28 2.71 9.01
C MET A 113 -0.14 1.66 7.89
N SER A 114 0.11 2.05 6.64
CA SER A 114 0.30 1.11 5.52
C SER A 114 1.61 0.31 5.63
N ASP A 115 2.66 0.92 6.16
CA ASP A 115 3.94 0.26 6.44
C ASP A 115 3.80 -0.76 7.58
N SER A 116 2.95 -0.46 8.58
CA SER A 116 2.66 -1.38 9.68
C SER A 116 1.87 -2.64 9.27
N LEU A 117 1.24 -2.64 8.10
CA LEU A 117 0.39 -3.74 7.59
C LEU A 117 1.07 -4.56 6.48
N THR A 118 2.21 -4.12 5.94
CA THR A 118 2.90 -4.73 4.78
C THR A 118 4.21 -5.44 5.12
N THR A 119 4.60 -5.54 6.40
CA THR A 119 5.82 -6.27 6.78
C THR A 119 5.50 -7.73 7.15
N PRO A 120 5.67 -8.73 6.26
CA PRO A 120 5.81 -10.10 6.73
C PRO A 120 7.07 -10.16 7.61
N GLN A 121 6.90 -10.63 8.84
CA GLN A 121 7.95 -10.93 9.82
C GLN A 121 9.11 -11.74 9.21
N LEU A 122 10.06 -11.08 8.54
CA LEU A 122 11.33 -11.68 8.17
C LEU A 122 12.43 -11.00 8.98
N LEU A 123 12.74 -11.67 10.08
CA LEU A 123 13.95 -11.65 10.89
C LEU A 123 15.13 -10.83 10.33
N TYR A 124 15.23 -9.55 10.71
CA TYR A 124 16.53 -8.88 10.83
C TYR A 124 16.49 -7.87 11.99
N PRO A 125 17.43 -7.95 12.94
CA PRO A 125 17.59 -6.91 13.94
C PRO A 125 18.35 -5.73 13.33
N THR A 126 17.67 -4.68 12.89
CA THR A 126 18.36 -3.39 12.69
C THR A 126 18.54 -2.74 14.05
N LYS A 127 19.65 -3.08 14.73
CA LYS A 127 20.15 -2.25 15.83
C LYS A 127 20.76 -0.98 15.22
N PRO A 128 20.43 0.23 15.69
CA PRO A 128 21.18 1.41 15.30
C PRO A 128 22.59 1.28 15.85
N THR A 129 23.59 1.22 14.96
CA THR A 129 25.01 1.28 15.33
C THR A 129 25.30 2.68 15.87
N ARG A 130 25.02 2.91 17.15
CA ARG A 130 25.54 4.07 17.89
C ARG A 130 27.03 3.83 18.10
N TRP A 131 27.84 4.33 17.17
CA TRP A 131 29.30 4.37 17.31
C TRP A 131 29.65 5.18 18.56
N ILE A 132 30.10 4.49 19.60
CA ILE A 132 30.74 5.08 20.75
C ILE A 132 32.05 5.70 20.24
N LYS A 133 32.18 7.03 20.34
CA LYS A 133 33.48 7.69 20.17
C LYS A 133 34.41 7.14 21.24
N ALA A 134 35.36 6.30 20.83
CA ALA A 134 36.54 5.97 21.62
C ALA A 134 37.39 7.24 21.73
N ASN A 135 37.21 7.99 22.82
CA ASN A 135 38.16 9.03 23.23
C ASN A 135 39.12 8.38 24.24
N GLY A 136 40.29 8.00 23.74
CA GLY A 136 41.37 7.38 24.52
C GLY A 136 42.73 7.78 23.98
N GLY A 137 43.04 9.08 23.99
CA GLY A 137 44.41 9.58 24.15
C GLY A 137 44.57 9.89 25.63
N GLY A 138 45.56 9.40 26.36
CA GLY A 138 46.98 9.43 26.05
C GLY A 138 47.63 10.33 27.09
N THR A 139 48.17 9.70 28.14
CA THR A 139 49.34 10.10 28.93
C THR A 139 49.53 11.58 29.33
N THR A 140 49.59 11.86 30.63
CA THR A 140 50.82 12.36 31.29
C THR A 140 50.59 12.48 32.80
N GLY A 141 51.47 11.85 33.58
CA GLY A 141 51.67 12.15 34.99
C GLY A 141 52.74 13.23 35.20
N LYS A 142 52.65 13.89 36.35
CA LYS A 142 53.69 14.56 37.17
C LYS A 142 52.90 15.29 38.27
N SER A 143 52.92 14.90 39.55
CA SER A 143 54.02 14.81 40.52
C SER A 143 54.81 16.12 40.70
N SER A 144 54.72 16.62 41.95
CA SER A 144 55.34 17.81 42.56
C SER A 144 54.67 19.15 42.30
#